data_AF-A0A2T4D8C6-F1
#
_entry.id   AF-A0A2T4D8C6-F1
#
_cell.length_a   1.000
_cell.length_b   1.000
_cell.length_c   1.000
_cell.angle_alpha   90.00
_cell.angle_beta   90.00
_cell.angle_gamma   90.00
#
_symmetry.space_group_name_H-M   'P 1'
#
loop_
_entity.id
_entity.type
_entity.pdbx_description
1 polymer ?
#
loop_
_entity_poly.entity_id
_entity_poly.type
_entity_poly.pdbx_seq_one_letter_code
_entity_poly.pdbx_strand_id
1 'polypeptide(L)'
;MLKHNQTSTHSKLRWLLASSAAVGLLSACSFSAAPPICAESTTPIHAIQGNQAQSPYLDQVLTVRGVVTANFQGEAELGGFFMQSLAEDADNDPTTAEGLFVAYAAIPSNTLVQPGEVVSVTGTVTEEQQLTQLQQVTQIATCGTTDEPQAVELSLPVESLAQFEQYEGMLVTTTSSLVVNGNYNLARHGQFQAAPERLFTPTQRVQPGAEAQQVADYNRRSLVTIDDNQAPNPELVPFPAPALTATNSLRAGTTIEPVTGVFSEFNSDYRIQPTQPVVVAELAQRPDAPPEPATQTIRISAFNVLNYFNGEGNEKSFPTERGAKNLAAFALQEKKIVQAIAAMNAHIVGLMEIENDGYGAASAIVQLTKALRAETGHPWEFIRTTESGPFGNDQITNGLLYRADKVTPEGDLLTVTEYPFGARSRYPLIQQFTPTHNQESFLVAVNHFKSKGGCPRMADPMNQNNSDGQACWNGVRVQSAELLADFLENDPRTARIEARVLLGDFNAYAQEDPMQLLLQRGYHNRVDVFEPNGYSYVFGGQAGSLDHLLVSTSLHNRVVRQHHWSINADEPTALQYNQAIDNPEWASESPFRSSDHDPVYADIQF
;
A
#
# COMPACT_ATOMS: atom_id res chain seq x y z
N MET A 1 46.88 57.77 20.92
CA MET A 1 45.70 58.66 20.98
C MET A 1 44.92 58.25 22.22
N LEU A 2 45.20 58.93 23.34
CA LEU A 2 44.27 59.82 24.08
C LEU A 2 43.15 59.02 24.77
N LYS A 3 43.34 58.66 26.06
CA LYS A 3 42.98 59.41 27.30
C LYS A 3 41.46 59.29 27.57
N HIS A 4 40.91 58.99 28.75
CA HIS A 4 41.27 59.15 30.17
C HIS A 4 40.44 58.16 31.02
N ASN A 5 40.95 57.54 32.12
CA ASN A 5 40.95 58.03 33.52
C ASN A 5 39.59 58.59 33.98
N GLN A 6 39.01 58.29 35.15
CA GLN A 6 39.51 57.72 36.41
C GLN A 6 38.29 57.48 37.32
N THR A 7 38.37 56.43 38.17
CA THR A 7 38.04 56.36 39.62
C THR A 7 37.13 57.45 40.24
N SER A 8 36.23 57.22 41.19
CA SER A 8 36.41 56.43 42.41
C SER A 8 35.12 56.34 43.27
N THR A 9 35.00 55.23 44.02
CA THR A 9 34.70 55.12 45.48
C THR A 9 33.37 55.56 46.12
N HIS A 10 32.72 54.53 46.69
CA HIS A 10 32.38 54.33 48.12
C HIS A 10 31.15 54.94 48.83
N SER A 11 30.39 53.99 49.39
CA SER A 11 29.80 53.91 50.75
C SER A 11 28.45 54.59 50.99
N LYS A 12 27.41 53.76 51.25
CA LYS A 12 26.84 53.41 52.57
C LYS A 12 26.25 54.62 53.33
N LEU A 13 24.91 54.65 53.49
CA LEU A 13 24.29 54.63 54.82
C LEU A 13 22.77 54.38 54.78
N ARG A 14 22.32 53.59 55.77
CA ARG A 14 20.95 53.24 56.14
C ARG A 14 20.18 54.44 56.70
N TRP A 15 18.86 54.47 56.51
CA TRP A 15 17.91 54.96 57.51
C TRP A 15 16.65 54.09 57.53
N LEU A 16 16.25 53.67 58.74
CA LEU A 16 14.96 53.07 59.07
C LEU A 16 13.84 54.09 58.89
N LEU A 17 12.63 53.62 58.57
CA LEU A 17 11.38 54.07 59.21
C LEU A 17 10.27 53.03 58.99
N ALA A 18 9.70 52.58 60.11
CA ALA A 18 8.55 51.69 60.17
C ALA A 18 7.25 52.46 59.87
N SER A 19 6.28 51.80 59.23
CA SER A 19 4.85 52.10 59.42
C SER A 19 4.01 50.90 58.99
N SER A 20 3.23 50.43 59.96
CA SER A 20 2.35 49.27 59.92
C SER A 20 1.12 49.52 59.06
N ALA A 21 0.77 48.57 58.19
CA ALA A 21 -0.57 48.42 57.64
C ALA A 21 -0.89 46.92 57.54
N ALA A 22 -1.60 46.41 58.54
CA ALA A 22 -2.18 45.07 58.50
C ALA A 22 -3.45 45.14 57.64
N VAL A 23 -3.35 44.72 56.39
CA VAL A 23 -4.51 44.39 55.54
C VAL A 23 -4.82 42.92 55.81
N GLY A 24 -5.92 42.64 56.49
CA GLY A 24 -6.45 41.30 56.63
C GLY A 24 -6.97 40.81 55.28
N LEU A 25 -6.19 39.95 54.62
CA LEU A 25 -6.66 39.12 53.52
C LEU A 25 -7.57 38.03 54.10
N LEU A 26 -8.88 38.25 54.02
CA LEU A 26 -9.87 37.18 54.08
C LEU A 26 -9.74 36.35 52.80
N SER A 27 -8.90 35.32 52.82
CA SER A 27 -8.95 34.24 51.83
C SER A 27 -10.25 33.47 52.04
N ALA A 28 -11.29 33.84 51.29
CA ALA A 28 -12.46 33.00 51.12
C ALA A 28 -12.00 31.72 50.39
N CYS A 29 -11.91 30.61 51.13
CA CYS A 29 -11.86 29.29 50.53
C CYS A 29 -13.25 29.02 49.92
N SER A 30 -13.45 29.42 48.66
CA SER A 30 -14.56 28.95 47.86
C SER A 30 -14.31 27.48 47.55
N PHE A 31 -14.95 26.58 48.32
CA PHE A 31 -15.08 25.19 47.90
C PHE A 31 -15.91 25.19 46.62
N SER A 32 -15.26 25.07 45.46
CA SER A 32 -15.99 24.81 44.22
C SER A 32 -16.65 23.45 44.37
N ALA A 33 -17.96 23.42 44.55
CA ALA A 33 -18.70 22.16 44.55
C ALA A 33 -18.46 21.46 43.22
N ALA A 34 -18.23 20.13 43.26
CA ALA A 34 -18.10 19.34 42.04
C ALA A 34 -19.36 19.54 41.16
N PRO A 35 -19.21 19.58 39.82
CA PRO A 35 -20.36 19.67 38.92
C PRO A 35 -21.41 18.60 39.24
N PRO A 36 -22.73 18.90 39.22
CA PRO A 36 -23.77 17.95 39.65
C PRO A 36 -23.71 16.58 38.96
N ILE A 37 -23.42 16.54 37.65
CA ILE A 37 -23.28 15.30 36.88
C ILE A 37 -22.19 14.36 37.43
N CYS A 38 -21.18 14.90 38.10
CA CYS A 38 -20.12 14.09 38.72
C CYS A 38 -20.61 13.26 39.92
N ALA A 39 -21.79 13.59 40.46
CA ALA A 39 -22.43 12.86 41.55
C ALA A 39 -23.62 12.00 41.08
N GLU A 40 -23.93 11.99 39.78
CA GLU A 40 -25.00 11.17 39.21
C GLU A 40 -24.60 9.70 39.11
N SER A 41 -25.58 8.80 39.11
CA SER A 41 -25.34 7.38 38.85
C SER A 41 -24.94 7.18 37.39
N THR A 42 -23.87 6.42 37.18
CA THR A 42 -23.32 6.16 35.84
C THR A 42 -23.64 4.74 35.40
N THR A 43 -23.71 4.54 34.09
CA THR A 43 -23.68 3.20 33.48
C THR A 43 -22.22 2.85 33.20
N PRO A 44 -21.71 1.68 33.66
CA PRO A 44 -20.35 1.25 33.36
C PRO A 44 -20.12 1.03 31.86
N ILE A 45 -18.89 1.27 31.38
CA ILE A 45 -18.58 1.17 29.94
C ILE A 45 -18.68 -0.27 29.43
N HIS A 46 -18.20 -1.27 30.16
CA HIS A 46 -18.36 -2.69 29.78
C HIS A 46 -19.83 -3.10 29.55
N ALA A 47 -20.77 -2.50 30.28
CA ALA A 47 -22.19 -2.79 30.08
C ALA A 47 -22.71 -2.17 28.78
N ILE A 48 -22.21 -0.99 28.39
CA ILE A 48 -22.54 -0.32 27.14
C ILE A 48 -21.93 -1.06 25.96
N GLN A 49 -20.68 -1.48 26.06
CA GLN A 49 -20.01 -2.31 25.06
C GLN A 49 -20.71 -3.67 24.92
N GLY A 50 -20.86 -4.39 26.03
CA GLY A 50 -21.34 -5.76 26.02
C GLY A 50 -20.29 -6.73 25.43
N ASN A 51 -20.74 -7.95 25.13
CA ASN A 51 -19.88 -9.02 24.59
C ASN A 51 -20.29 -9.45 23.17
N GLN A 52 -21.05 -8.60 22.48
CA GLN A 52 -21.50 -8.78 21.11
C GLN A 52 -20.99 -7.61 20.27
N ALA A 53 -20.98 -7.75 18.94
CA ALA A 53 -20.56 -6.69 18.02
C ALA A 53 -21.51 -5.47 17.94
N GLN A 54 -22.52 -5.40 18.80
CA GLN A 54 -23.42 -4.26 18.90
C GLN A 54 -23.79 -4.05 20.36
N SER A 55 -23.78 -2.78 20.77
CA SER A 55 -24.20 -2.38 22.10
C SER A 55 -25.63 -2.84 22.44
N PRO A 56 -25.88 -3.42 23.64
CA PRO A 56 -27.23 -3.68 24.13
C PRO A 56 -28.00 -2.41 24.52
N TYR A 57 -27.34 -1.24 24.49
CA TYR A 57 -27.90 0.06 24.87
C TYR A 57 -28.14 0.99 23.67
N LEU A 58 -28.12 0.47 22.44
CA LEU A 58 -28.36 1.26 21.23
C LEU A 58 -29.61 2.17 21.36
N ASP A 59 -29.45 3.43 20.94
CA ASP A 59 -30.44 4.51 20.98
C ASP A 59 -30.88 4.96 22.40
N GLN A 60 -30.25 4.45 23.46
CA GLN A 60 -30.53 4.90 24.83
C GLN A 60 -29.66 6.09 25.23
N VAL A 61 -30.24 6.99 26.02
CA VAL A 61 -29.51 8.12 26.62
C VAL A 61 -28.99 7.71 27.99
N LEU A 62 -27.66 7.71 28.16
CA LEU A 62 -26.99 7.27 29.38
C LEU A 62 -26.01 8.32 29.87
N THR A 63 -25.75 8.29 31.18
CA THR A 63 -24.64 9.00 31.81
C THR A 63 -23.51 8.01 32.06
N VAL A 64 -22.32 8.33 31.58
CA VAL A 64 -21.12 7.48 31.63
C VAL A 64 -20.01 8.27 32.30
N ARG A 65 -19.16 7.58 33.07
CA ARG A 65 -17.97 8.16 33.69
C ARG A 65 -16.75 7.33 33.36
N GLY A 66 -15.63 7.99 33.13
CA GLY A 66 -14.37 7.36 32.80
C GLY A 66 -13.24 8.37 32.70
N VAL A 67 -12.03 7.88 32.50
CA VAL A 67 -10.83 8.68 32.29
C VAL A 67 -10.58 8.84 30.79
N VAL A 68 -10.27 10.05 30.33
CA VAL A 68 -9.90 10.33 28.94
C VAL A 68 -8.53 9.71 28.64
N THR A 69 -8.43 8.99 27.53
CA THR A 69 -7.21 8.28 27.11
C THR A 69 -6.65 8.78 25.79
N ALA A 70 -7.49 9.41 24.96
CA ALA A 70 -7.02 10.12 23.77
C ALA A 70 -7.98 11.28 23.44
N ASN A 71 -7.43 12.43 23.07
CA ASN A 71 -8.20 13.58 22.63
C ASN A 71 -7.92 13.84 21.15
N PHE A 72 -8.98 13.79 20.33
CA PHE A 72 -8.98 14.06 18.90
C PHE A 72 -10.09 15.06 18.52
N GLN A 73 -10.34 16.05 19.39
CA GLN A 73 -11.42 17.04 19.24
C GLN A 73 -11.06 18.18 18.25
N GLY A 74 -9.84 18.22 17.74
CA GLY A 74 -9.40 19.19 16.75
C GLY A 74 -10.22 19.13 15.46
N GLU A 75 -10.33 20.26 14.77
CA GLU A 75 -11.13 20.40 13.53
C GLU A 75 -10.66 19.45 12.41
N ALA A 76 -9.37 19.11 12.41
CA ALA A 76 -8.74 18.20 11.45
C ALA A 76 -8.44 16.81 12.04
N GLU A 77 -9.06 16.44 13.16
CA GLU A 77 -8.84 15.15 13.82
C GLU A 77 -10.12 14.28 13.73
N LEU A 78 -10.29 13.29 14.61
CA LEU A 78 -11.41 12.36 14.60
C LEU A 78 -12.75 12.96 15.07
N GLY A 79 -12.75 14.21 15.55
CA GLY A 79 -13.95 14.91 16.00
C GLY A 79 -14.54 14.34 17.28
N GLY A 80 -13.70 13.97 18.25
CA GLY A 80 -14.12 13.37 19.53
C GLY A 80 -12.97 13.04 20.46
N PHE A 81 -13.25 12.28 21.51
CA PHE A 81 -12.21 11.76 22.41
C PHE A 81 -12.57 10.35 22.85
N PHE A 82 -11.55 9.57 23.19
CA PHE A 82 -11.73 8.25 23.80
C PHE A 82 -11.63 8.37 25.32
N MET A 83 -12.46 7.58 26.01
CA MET A 83 -12.40 7.41 27.44
C MET A 83 -12.47 5.92 27.80
N GLN A 84 -11.91 5.57 28.95
CA GLN A 84 -11.97 4.22 29.51
C GLN A 84 -12.50 4.21 30.94
N SER A 85 -13.00 3.07 31.39
CA SER A 85 -13.48 2.88 32.76
C SER A 85 -12.38 3.19 33.77
N LEU A 86 -12.80 3.75 34.92
CA LEU A 86 -11.95 3.80 36.10
C LEU A 86 -11.71 2.38 36.61
N ALA A 87 -10.57 2.13 37.26
CA ALA A 87 -10.22 0.80 37.79
C ALA A 87 -11.28 0.24 38.77
N GLU A 88 -12.01 1.10 39.47
CA GLU A 88 -13.10 0.74 40.39
C GLU A 88 -14.44 0.45 39.71
N ASP A 89 -14.62 0.94 38.47
CA ASP A 89 -15.84 0.79 37.67
C ASP A 89 -15.72 -0.37 36.64
N ALA A 90 -14.50 -0.88 36.41
CA ALA A 90 -14.23 -1.98 35.49
C ALA A 90 -14.65 -3.35 36.05
N ASP A 91 -15.17 -4.24 35.21
CA ASP A 91 -15.65 -5.57 35.63
C ASP A 91 -14.55 -6.66 35.65
N ASN A 92 -13.40 -6.38 35.01
CA ASN A 92 -12.30 -7.31 34.80
C ASN A 92 -12.68 -8.55 33.98
N ASP A 93 -13.71 -8.47 33.14
CA ASP A 93 -14.05 -9.48 32.15
C ASP A 93 -13.27 -9.19 30.85
N PRO A 94 -12.32 -10.05 30.43
CA PRO A 94 -11.57 -9.84 29.20
C PRO A 94 -12.43 -10.01 27.93
N THR A 95 -13.70 -10.39 28.06
CA THR A 95 -14.63 -10.55 26.93
C THR A 95 -15.45 -9.30 26.62
N THR A 96 -15.32 -8.25 27.43
CA THR A 96 -15.97 -6.95 27.23
C THR A 96 -14.95 -5.83 27.20
N ALA A 97 -15.15 -4.84 26.34
CA ALA A 97 -14.27 -3.68 26.29
C ALA A 97 -14.62 -2.64 27.37
N GLU A 98 -13.61 -1.95 27.87
CA GLU A 98 -13.75 -0.87 28.86
C GLU A 98 -13.56 0.52 28.23
N GLY A 99 -13.52 0.60 26.89
CA GLY A 99 -13.32 1.82 26.13
C GLY A 99 -14.59 2.32 25.45
N LEU A 100 -14.68 3.64 25.26
CA LEU A 100 -15.81 4.27 24.58
C LEU A 100 -15.35 5.54 23.87
N PHE A 101 -15.83 5.75 22.66
CA PHE A 101 -15.63 7.02 21.96
C PHE A 101 -16.77 7.99 22.26
N VAL A 102 -16.44 9.27 22.45
CA VAL A 102 -17.41 10.35 22.64
C VAL A 102 -17.30 11.29 21.44
N ALA A 103 -18.28 11.22 20.55
CA ALA A 103 -18.35 12.04 19.35
C ALA A 103 -18.71 13.49 19.71
N TYR A 104 -17.88 14.42 19.26
CA TYR A 104 -17.95 15.83 19.62
C TYR A 104 -18.97 16.63 18.79
N ALA A 105 -19.47 16.07 17.68
CA ALA A 105 -20.36 16.72 16.72
C ALA A 105 -21.80 16.96 17.23
N ALA A 106 -21.96 17.43 18.48
CA ALA A 106 -23.16 18.07 19.01
C ALA A 106 -22.96 18.73 20.41
N ILE A 107 -21.74 18.89 20.95
CA ILE A 107 -21.57 19.41 22.33
C ILE A 107 -21.94 20.90 22.40
N PRO A 108 -22.94 21.34 23.21
CA PRO A 108 -23.35 22.75 23.30
C PRO A 108 -22.31 23.71 23.92
N SER A 109 -21.15 23.21 24.38
CA SER A 109 -20.26 23.91 25.32
C SER A 109 -18.80 24.05 24.86
N ASN A 110 -18.41 23.49 23.71
CA ASN A 110 -17.02 23.42 23.26
C ASN A 110 -16.01 22.93 24.34
N THR A 111 -16.43 22.03 25.23
CA THR A 111 -15.59 21.55 26.33
C THR A 111 -14.43 20.75 25.76
N LEU A 112 -13.21 21.25 25.94
CA LEU A 112 -11.97 20.53 25.65
C LEU A 112 -11.59 19.67 26.85
N VAL A 113 -11.22 18.43 26.60
CA VAL A 113 -10.73 17.50 27.62
C VAL A 113 -9.26 17.16 27.39
N GLN A 114 -8.57 16.57 28.35
CA GLN A 114 -7.18 16.12 28.21
C GLN A 114 -7.02 14.69 28.74
N PRO A 115 -6.08 13.89 28.18
CA PRO A 115 -5.73 12.59 28.77
C PRO A 115 -5.47 12.70 30.28
N GLY A 116 -5.98 11.73 31.05
CA GLY A 116 -5.92 11.70 32.51
C GLY A 116 -7.05 12.47 33.22
N GLU A 117 -7.87 13.26 32.51
CA GLU A 117 -9.07 13.85 33.10
C GLU A 117 -10.17 12.80 33.28
N VAL A 118 -10.81 12.80 34.45
CA VAL A 118 -12.03 12.01 34.68
C VAL A 118 -13.21 12.84 34.23
N VAL A 119 -14.03 12.32 33.33
CA VAL A 119 -15.20 13.01 32.78
C VAL A 119 -16.46 12.21 33.01
N SER A 120 -17.55 12.91 33.31
CA SER A 120 -18.91 12.36 33.22
C SER A 120 -19.61 12.98 32.02
N VAL A 121 -20.21 12.14 31.19
CA VAL A 121 -20.82 12.50 29.90
C VAL A 121 -22.23 11.89 29.83
N THR A 122 -23.23 12.71 29.47
CA THR A 122 -24.58 12.24 29.15
C THR A 122 -24.82 12.34 27.65
N GLY A 123 -25.06 11.22 26.98
CA GLY A 123 -25.26 11.16 25.52
C GLY A 123 -26.06 9.93 25.09
N THR A 124 -26.37 9.85 23.80
CA THR A 124 -27.06 8.72 23.17
C THR A 124 -26.04 7.69 22.71
N VAL A 125 -26.23 6.42 23.07
CA VAL A 125 -25.39 5.32 22.56
C VAL A 125 -25.75 5.02 21.10
N THR A 126 -24.74 4.97 20.24
CA THR A 126 -24.87 4.73 18.80
C THR A 126 -23.78 3.79 18.29
N GLU A 127 -24.06 3.12 17.19
CA GLU A 127 -23.10 2.36 16.38
C GLU A 127 -22.85 3.12 15.08
N GLU A 128 -21.72 3.82 14.96
CA GLU A 128 -21.35 4.50 13.73
C GLU A 128 -20.09 3.86 13.18
N GLN A 129 -20.11 3.45 11.91
CA GLN A 129 -18.97 2.79 11.28
C GLN A 129 -18.45 1.58 12.08
N GLN A 130 -19.34 0.90 12.81
CA GLN A 130 -19.05 -0.26 13.66
C GLN A 130 -18.23 0.08 14.92
N LEU A 131 -18.24 1.34 15.36
CA LEU A 131 -17.68 1.75 16.64
C LEU A 131 -18.80 2.10 17.61
N THR A 132 -18.79 1.50 18.81
CA THR A 132 -19.68 1.92 19.90
C THR A 132 -19.25 3.28 20.41
N GLN A 133 -20.18 4.24 20.40
CA GLN A 133 -19.86 5.61 20.81
C GLN A 133 -21.06 6.34 21.43
N LEU A 134 -20.77 7.40 22.18
CA LEU A 134 -21.76 8.39 22.61
C LEU A 134 -21.84 9.53 21.59
N GLN A 135 -23.04 9.79 21.11
CA GLN A 135 -23.40 10.96 20.32
C GLN A 135 -24.38 11.86 21.07
N GLN A 136 -24.79 12.98 20.44
CA GLN A 136 -25.84 13.87 20.95
C GLN A 136 -25.62 14.27 22.42
N VAL A 137 -24.37 14.55 22.78
CA VAL A 137 -23.97 14.84 24.16
C VAL A 137 -24.74 16.06 24.69
N THR A 138 -25.50 15.86 25.77
CA THR A 138 -26.34 16.90 26.40
C THR A 138 -25.67 17.52 27.62
N GLN A 139 -24.80 16.77 28.29
CA GLN A 139 -24.03 17.23 29.45
C GLN A 139 -22.65 16.61 29.45
N ILE A 140 -21.64 17.40 29.84
CA ILE A 140 -20.27 16.94 30.05
C ILE A 140 -19.63 17.77 31.15
N ALA A 141 -18.88 17.14 32.05
CA ALA A 141 -18.07 17.85 33.03
C ALA A 141 -16.83 17.04 33.44
N THR A 142 -15.73 17.76 33.70
CA THR A 142 -14.54 17.20 34.35
C THR A 142 -14.80 17.02 35.85
N CYS A 143 -14.63 15.79 36.32
CA CYS A 143 -14.90 15.34 37.68
C CYS A 143 -13.64 15.09 38.51
N GLY A 144 -12.46 15.36 37.93
CA GLY A 144 -11.16 15.22 38.58
C GLY A 144 -10.09 14.80 37.58
N THR A 145 -8.95 14.34 38.09
CA THR A 145 -7.88 13.74 37.30
C THR A 145 -7.43 12.45 37.96
N THR A 146 -6.94 11.52 37.15
CA THR A 146 -6.34 10.25 37.57
C THR A 146 -5.20 9.89 36.63
N ASP A 147 -4.38 8.90 37.00
CA ASP A 147 -3.42 8.33 36.07
C ASP A 147 -4.17 7.61 34.94
N GLU A 148 -3.63 7.68 33.72
CA GLU A 148 -4.16 6.92 32.59
C GLU A 148 -4.13 5.41 32.86
N PRO A 149 -5.10 4.64 32.33
CA PRO A 149 -5.12 3.20 32.49
C PRO A 149 -3.87 2.58 31.85
N GLN A 150 -3.41 1.46 32.41
CA GLN A 150 -2.35 0.70 31.76
C GLN A 150 -2.85 0.16 30.42
N ALA A 151 -2.01 0.29 29.38
CA ALA A 151 -2.33 -0.26 28.07
C ALA A 151 -2.45 -1.79 28.13
N VAL A 152 -3.48 -2.34 27.50
CA VAL A 152 -3.67 -3.78 27.40
C VAL A 152 -2.76 -4.34 26.30
N GLU A 153 -2.12 -5.47 26.57
CA GLU A 153 -1.28 -6.14 25.58
C GLU A 153 -2.14 -6.70 24.43
N LEU A 154 -1.90 -6.22 23.21
CA LEU A 154 -2.48 -6.74 21.98
C LEU A 154 -1.47 -7.69 21.32
N SER A 155 -1.75 -8.99 21.39
CA SER A 155 -0.97 -10.01 20.69
C SER A 155 -1.61 -10.33 19.35
N LEU A 156 -0.81 -10.27 18.28
CA LEU A 156 -1.22 -10.61 16.92
C LEU A 156 -0.50 -11.91 16.48
N PRO A 157 -1.16 -12.80 15.72
CA PRO A 157 -2.59 -12.76 15.40
C PRO A 157 -3.49 -13.00 16.61
N VAL A 158 -4.66 -12.37 16.61
CA VAL A 158 -5.76 -12.74 17.53
C VAL A 158 -6.28 -14.14 17.25
N GLU A 159 -6.91 -14.81 18.22
CA GLU A 159 -7.46 -16.17 18.03
C GLU A 159 -8.62 -16.20 17.04
N SER A 160 -9.43 -15.14 17.03
CA SER A 160 -10.51 -14.93 16.07
C SER A 160 -10.73 -13.44 15.85
N LEU A 161 -11.30 -13.04 14.70
CA LEU A 161 -11.58 -11.62 14.44
C LEU A 161 -12.53 -11.02 15.49
N ALA A 162 -13.45 -11.81 16.05
CA ALA A 162 -14.34 -11.36 17.11
C ALA A 162 -13.60 -10.99 18.42
N GLN A 163 -12.34 -11.39 18.58
CA GLN A 163 -11.54 -10.99 19.73
C GLN A 163 -11.17 -9.50 19.68
N PHE A 164 -11.16 -8.88 18.50
CA PHE A 164 -10.85 -7.46 18.36
C PHE A 164 -11.86 -6.56 19.08
N GLU A 165 -13.13 -6.96 19.14
CA GLU A 165 -14.19 -6.30 19.92
C GLU A 165 -13.81 -6.10 21.40
N GLN A 166 -13.04 -7.02 21.97
CA GLN A 166 -12.64 -6.97 23.39
C GLN A 166 -11.70 -5.79 23.71
N TYR A 167 -11.12 -5.18 22.68
CA TYR A 167 -10.21 -4.05 22.81
C TYR A 167 -10.85 -2.72 22.37
N GLU A 168 -12.13 -2.72 21.95
CA GLU A 168 -12.74 -1.52 21.36
C GLU A 168 -12.67 -0.29 22.29
N GLY A 169 -12.13 0.81 21.77
CA GLY A 169 -11.94 2.07 22.48
C GLY A 169 -10.89 2.02 23.60
N MET A 170 -10.20 0.89 23.80
CA MET A 170 -9.22 0.72 24.86
C MET A 170 -7.82 1.12 24.41
N LEU A 171 -7.03 1.67 25.34
CA LEU A 171 -5.60 1.83 25.16
C LEU A 171 -4.94 0.45 25.12
N VAL A 172 -4.28 0.15 24.00
CA VAL A 172 -3.56 -1.09 23.76
C VAL A 172 -2.09 -0.81 23.45
N THR A 173 -1.26 -1.83 23.65
CA THR A 173 0.15 -1.84 23.21
C THR A 173 0.45 -3.17 22.55
N THR A 174 1.07 -3.15 21.37
CA THR A 174 1.40 -4.41 20.69
C THR A 174 2.53 -5.14 21.41
N THR A 175 2.45 -6.46 21.53
CA THR A 175 3.46 -7.24 22.28
C THR A 175 4.80 -7.36 21.54
N SER A 176 4.82 -7.04 20.26
CA SER A 176 6.00 -7.12 19.39
C SER A 176 6.08 -5.91 18.47
N SER A 177 7.27 -5.71 17.88
CA SER A 177 7.43 -4.92 16.66
C SER A 177 6.50 -5.44 15.56
N LEU A 178 6.12 -4.54 14.66
CA LEU A 178 5.31 -4.86 13.47
C LEU A 178 6.06 -4.54 12.19
N VAL A 179 5.70 -5.22 11.11
CA VAL A 179 6.15 -4.99 9.74
C VAL A 179 5.04 -4.29 8.97
N VAL A 180 5.37 -3.18 8.32
CA VAL A 180 4.49 -2.48 7.38
C VAL A 180 4.20 -3.41 6.19
N ASN A 181 2.93 -3.69 5.97
CA ASN A 181 2.45 -4.65 4.98
C ASN A 181 1.78 -3.98 3.78
N GLY A 182 1.19 -2.80 3.97
CA GLY A 182 0.58 -2.01 2.90
C GLY A 182 0.48 -0.53 3.27
N ASN A 183 0.59 0.35 2.28
CA ASN A 183 0.64 1.81 2.45
C ASN A 183 -0.26 2.54 1.44
N TYR A 184 -1.24 1.84 0.87
CA TYR A 184 -2.11 2.37 -0.20
C TYR A 184 -2.92 3.59 0.24
N ASN A 185 -3.39 3.60 1.49
CA ASN A 185 -4.18 4.70 2.04
C ASN A 185 -3.32 5.82 2.66
N LEU A 186 -1.99 5.71 2.63
CA LEU A 186 -1.10 6.59 3.38
C LEU A 186 -1.24 8.06 2.95
N ALA A 187 -1.25 8.31 1.64
CA ALA A 187 -1.36 9.67 1.10
C ALA A 187 -2.71 10.33 1.38
N ARG A 188 -3.78 9.53 1.40
CA ARG A 188 -5.16 10.03 1.47
C ARG A 188 -5.70 10.06 2.89
N HIS A 189 -5.27 9.15 3.74
CA HIS A 189 -5.86 8.93 5.06
C HIS A 189 -4.81 8.81 6.16
N GLY A 190 -3.52 9.02 5.88
CA GLY A 190 -2.47 8.82 6.88
C GLY A 190 -2.26 7.36 7.31
N GLN A 191 -2.99 6.44 6.69
CA GLN A 191 -3.11 5.05 7.15
C GLN A 191 -2.14 4.11 6.45
N PHE A 192 -1.54 3.20 7.21
CA PHE A 192 -0.82 2.04 6.71
C PHE A 192 -1.17 0.78 7.49
N GLN A 193 -1.04 -0.38 6.85
CA GLN A 193 -1.35 -1.67 7.45
C GLN A 193 -0.07 -2.32 7.98
N ALA A 194 -0.13 -2.94 9.16
CA ALA A 194 1.00 -3.58 9.80
C ALA A 194 0.59 -4.92 10.44
N ALA A 195 1.54 -5.85 10.53
CA ALA A 195 1.36 -7.18 11.13
C ALA A 195 2.69 -7.65 11.74
N PRO A 196 2.71 -8.70 12.58
CA PRO A 196 3.96 -9.21 13.16
C PRO A 196 5.03 -9.64 12.15
N GLU A 197 4.63 -9.93 10.91
CA GLU A 197 5.52 -10.37 9.83
C GLU A 197 5.02 -9.88 8.45
N ARG A 198 5.82 -10.09 7.41
CA ARG A 198 5.39 -9.83 6.03
C ARG A 198 4.35 -10.87 5.60
N LEU A 199 3.13 -10.43 5.34
CA LEU A 199 2.03 -11.25 4.86
C LEU A 199 2.10 -11.42 3.34
N PHE A 200 1.74 -12.62 2.88
CA PHE A 200 1.68 -12.96 1.46
C PHE A 200 0.25 -13.32 1.07
N THR A 201 -0.12 -13.00 -0.17
CA THR A 201 -1.40 -13.45 -0.74
C THR A 201 -1.43 -14.98 -0.71
N PRO A 202 -2.50 -15.63 -0.23
CA PRO A 202 -2.50 -17.07 0.03
C PRO A 202 -2.00 -17.93 -1.13
N THR A 203 -2.53 -17.69 -2.33
CA THR A 203 -2.18 -18.43 -3.56
C THR A 203 -0.81 -18.07 -4.14
N GLN A 204 -0.03 -17.20 -3.49
CA GLN A 204 1.41 -17.07 -3.75
C GLN A 204 2.20 -18.25 -3.13
N ARG A 205 1.71 -18.81 -2.02
CA ARG A 205 2.47 -19.76 -1.19
C ARG A 205 1.86 -21.15 -1.14
N VAL A 206 0.54 -21.24 -1.12
CA VAL A 206 -0.20 -22.51 -1.00
C VAL A 206 -1.20 -22.69 -2.13
N GLN A 207 -1.62 -23.93 -2.36
CA GLN A 207 -2.56 -24.25 -3.43
C GLN A 207 -3.95 -23.65 -3.14
N PRO A 208 -4.73 -23.33 -4.20
CA PRO A 208 -6.12 -22.90 -4.04
C PRO A 208 -6.96 -23.86 -3.20
N GLY A 209 -7.94 -23.32 -2.48
CA GLY A 209 -8.89 -24.08 -1.66
C GLY A 209 -8.66 -23.92 -0.16
N ALA A 210 -8.75 -25.02 0.59
CA ALA A 210 -8.79 -24.99 2.04
C ALA A 210 -7.50 -24.41 2.67
N GLU A 211 -6.33 -24.72 2.11
CA GLU A 211 -5.06 -24.16 2.59
C GLU A 211 -5.01 -22.64 2.36
N ALA A 212 -5.40 -22.17 1.18
CA ALA A 212 -5.48 -20.75 0.88
C ALA A 212 -6.46 -20.02 1.82
N GLN A 213 -7.59 -20.64 2.18
CA GLN A 213 -8.54 -20.09 3.15
C GLN A 213 -7.96 -19.98 4.57
N GLN A 214 -7.16 -20.96 5.00
CA GLN A 214 -6.48 -20.93 6.31
C GLN A 214 -5.44 -19.79 6.37
N VAL A 215 -4.65 -19.61 5.30
CA VAL A 215 -3.70 -18.50 5.22
C VAL A 215 -4.42 -17.15 5.14
N ALA A 216 -5.53 -17.05 4.39
CA ALA A 216 -6.35 -15.84 4.35
C ALA A 216 -6.91 -15.47 5.73
N ASP A 217 -7.35 -16.47 6.50
CA ASP A 217 -7.83 -16.27 7.87
C ASP A 217 -6.72 -15.79 8.80
N TYR A 218 -5.56 -16.44 8.76
CA TYR A 218 -4.38 -16.01 9.50
C TYR A 218 -4.00 -14.56 9.18
N ASN A 219 -3.91 -14.21 7.90
CA ASN A 219 -3.56 -12.85 7.47
C ASN A 219 -4.53 -11.81 8.04
N ARG A 220 -5.85 -12.09 8.03
CA ARG A 220 -6.86 -11.17 8.60
C ARG A 220 -6.71 -11.01 10.11
N ARG A 221 -6.40 -12.08 10.85
CA ARG A 221 -6.20 -12.03 12.30
C ARG A 221 -4.88 -11.36 12.70
N SER A 222 -3.92 -11.28 11.79
CA SER A 222 -2.60 -10.68 12.00
C SER A 222 -2.52 -9.19 11.65
N LEU A 223 -3.42 -8.68 10.80
CA LEU A 223 -3.29 -7.37 10.18
C LEU A 223 -4.11 -6.32 10.94
N VAL A 224 -3.47 -5.20 11.26
CA VAL A 224 -4.12 -4.00 11.82
C VAL A 224 -3.74 -2.76 11.02
N THR A 225 -4.61 -1.76 11.00
CA THR A 225 -4.29 -0.45 10.43
C THR A 225 -3.69 0.46 11.50
N ILE A 226 -2.67 1.24 11.14
CA ILE A 226 -2.12 2.33 11.96
C ILE A 226 -2.52 3.64 11.29
N ASP A 227 -3.11 4.55 12.05
CA ASP A 227 -3.64 5.83 11.59
C ASP A 227 -2.75 7.00 12.05
N ASP A 228 -2.82 8.16 11.39
CA ASP A 228 -2.18 9.40 11.86
C ASP A 228 -3.12 10.27 12.71
N ASN A 229 -4.36 9.81 12.89
CA ASN A 229 -5.44 10.49 13.61
C ASN A 229 -5.87 11.83 12.97
N GLN A 230 -5.51 12.08 11.71
CA GLN A 230 -5.85 13.30 10.98
C GLN A 230 -6.99 13.07 9.98
N ALA A 231 -7.63 14.16 9.60
CA ALA A 231 -8.64 14.18 8.56
C ALA A 231 -8.04 13.77 7.20
N PRO A 232 -8.85 13.21 6.29
CA PRO A 232 -8.36 12.81 4.98
C PRO A 232 -7.71 13.94 4.17
N ASN A 233 -6.72 13.57 3.37
CA ASN A 233 -5.82 14.41 2.60
C ASN A 233 -5.05 15.38 3.50
N PRO A 234 -4.32 14.86 4.51
CA PRO A 234 -3.56 15.71 5.40
C PRO A 234 -2.50 16.49 4.61
N GLU A 235 -2.24 17.73 4.99
CA GLU A 235 -1.19 18.57 4.37
C GLU A 235 0.20 17.92 4.52
N LEU A 236 0.40 17.23 5.64
CA LEU A 236 1.61 16.50 5.99
C LEU A 236 1.26 15.04 6.30
N VAL A 237 1.95 14.10 5.65
CA VAL A 237 1.91 12.69 6.05
C VAL A 237 3.11 12.44 6.98
N PRO A 238 2.90 12.17 8.28
CA PRO A 238 3.99 12.11 9.26
C PRO A 238 4.81 10.82 9.19
N PHE A 239 4.37 9.80 8.44
CA PHE A 239 5.03 8.50 8.38
C PHE A 239 5.86 8.31 7.09
N PRO A 240 7.12 7.85 7.19
CA PRO A 240 7.87 7.68 8.43
C PRO A 240 8.30 9.06 8.96
N ALA A 241 8.48 9.17 10.27
CA ALA A 241 8.90 10.43 10.88
C ALA A 241 10.21 10.95 10.25
N PRO A 242 10.38 12.28 10.06
CA PRO A 242 9.44 13.33 10.44
C PRO A 242 8.29 13.56 9.44
N ALA A 243 8.44 13.10 8.19
CA ALA A 243 7.46 13.26 7.12
C ALA A 243 7.76 12.35 5.92
N LEU A 244 6.72 11.96 5.19
CA LEU A 244 6.86 11.27 3.91
C LEU A 244 7.47 12.21 2.86
N THR A 245 8.60 11.79 2.30
CA THR A 245 9.22 12.45 1.13
C THR A 245 9.68 11.40 0.13
N ALA A 246 10.09 11.85 -1.06
CA ALA A 246 10.64 10.96 -2.07
C ALA A 246 11.93 10.24 -1.63
N THR A 247 12.65 10.76 -0.63
CA THR A 247 13.86 10.14 -0.05
C THR A 247 13.62 9.52 1.33
N ASN A 248 12.49 9.81 1.98
CA ASN A 248 12.05 9.24 3.25
C ASN A 248 10.70 8.52 3.06
N SER A 249 10.73 7.33 2.47
CA SER A 249 9.54 6.58 2.05
C SER A 249 9.15 5.50 3.07
N LEU A 250 7.86 5.41 3.43
CA LEU A 250 7.33 4.32 4.26
C LEU A 250 7.08 3.08 3.40
N ARG A 251 8.15 2.37 3.06
CA ARG A 251 8.06 1.16 2.23
C ARG A 251 7.47 -0.01 3.03
N ALA A 252 6.65 -0.83 2.37
CA ALA A 252 6.31 -2.14 2.93
C ALA A 252 7.59 -2.96 3.18
N GLY A 253 7.60 -3.74 4.25
CA GLY A 253 8.80 -4.35 4.83
C GLY A 253 9.50 -3.52 5.91
N THR A 254 9.13 -2.23 6.09
CA THR A 254 9.63 -1.41 7.20
C THR A 254 9.19 -2.00 8.53
N THR A 255 10.09 -2.09 9.51
CA THR A 255 9.79 -2.55 10.87
C THR A 255 9.59 -1.34 11.79
N ILE A 256 8.50 -1.35 12.54
CA ILE A 256 8.17 -0.36 13.57
C ILE A 256 8.25 -1.01 14.96
N GLU A 257 8.63 -0.23 15.96
CA GLU A 257 8.59 -0.64 17.36
C GLU A 257 7.14 -0.94 17.81
N PRO A 258 6.95 -1.63 18.96
CA PRO A 258 5.63 -1.76 19.56
C PRO A 258 4.83 -0.46 19.57
N VAL A 259 3.59 -0.51 19.07
CA VAL A 259 2.73 0.68 18.95
C VAL A 259 1.78 0.72 20.12
N THR A 260 1.71 1.88 20.78
CA THR A 260 0.73 2.17 21.84
C THR A 260 -0.29 3.18 21.34
N GLY A 261 -1.58 2.88 21.51
CA GLY A 261 -2.66 3.72 21.03
C GLY A 261 -4.02 3.16 21.39
N VAL A 262 -5.08 3.91 21.06
CA VAL A 262 -6.45 3.44 21.26
C VAL A 262 -6.84 2.51 20.12
N PHE A 263 -7.37 1.33 20.43
CA PHE A 263 -7.85 0.39 19.43
C PHE A 263 -9.28 0.76 19.04
N SER A 264 -9.57 0.91 17.75
CA SER A 264 -10.91 1.28 17.27
C SER A 264 -11.28 0.51 16.01
N GLU A 265 -12.56 0.47 15.67
CA GLU A 265 -13.04 -0.05 14.39
C GLU A 265 -13.55 1.08 13.49
N PHE A 266 -13.43 0.88 12.18
CA PHE A 266 -14.12 1.69 11.17
C PHE A 266 -14.45 0.83 9.95
N ASN A 267 -15.73 0.57 9.68
CA ASN A 267 -16.16 -0.22 8.53
C ASN A 267 -15.48 -1.60 8.42
N SER A 268 -15.35 -2.32 9.55
CA SER A 268 -14.66 -3.62 9.64
C SER A 268 -13.15 -3.59 9.39
N ASP A 269 -12.54 -2.41 9.51
CA ASP A 269 -11.09 -2.24 9.55
C ASP A 269 -10.66 -1.79 10.96
N TYR A 270 -10.10 -2.74 11.71
CA TYR A 270 -9.56 -2.48 13.04
C TYR A 270 -8.23 -1.74 12.96
N ARG A 271 -8.10 -0.73 13.79
CA ARG A 271 -6.98 0.21 13.76
C ARG A 271 -6.47 0.54 15.15
N ILE A 272 -5.19 0.89 15.22
CA ILE A 272 -4.58 1.54 16.37
C ILE A 272 -4.47 3.03 16.03
N GLN A 273 -5.10 3.86 16.86
CA GLN A 273 -5.02 5.31 16.88
C GLN A 273 -3.86 5.71 17.82
N PRO A 274 -2.64 5.97 17.31
CA PRO A 274 -1.47 6.11 18.17
C PRO A 274 -1.61 7.30 19.12
N THR A 275 -1.36 7.08 20.41
CA THR A 275 -1.30 8.17 21.42
C THR A 275 0.14 8.59 21.71
N GLN A 276 1.10 7.88 21.12
CA GLN A 276 2.53 8.15 21.16
C GLN A 276 3.10 8.13 19.74
N PRO A 277 4.25 8.77 19.47
CA PRO A 277 4.88 8.70 18.16
C PRO A 277 5.19 7.25 17.76
N VAL A 278 4.83 6.88 16.52
CA VAL A 278 5.22 5.59 15.94
C VAL A 278 6.71 5.64 15.60
N VAL A 279 7.50 4.80 16.26
CA VAL A 279 8.95 4.74 16.06
C VAL A 279 9.30 3.70 15.01
N VAL A 280 10.05 4.11 13.99
CA VAL A 280 10.60 3.19 12.99
C VAL A 280 11.87 2.55 13.55
N ALA A 281 11.85 1.24 13.72
CA ALA A 281 13.02 0.46 14.14
C ALA A 281 14.00 0.27 12.97
N GLU A 282 13.48 -0.09 11.79
CA GLU A 282 14.28 -0.32 10.58
C GLU A 282 13.47 0.02 9.31
N LEU A 283 13.97 0.98 8.52
CA LEU A 283 13.38 1.30 7.21
C LEU A 283 13.75 0.24 6.17
N ALA A 284 12.76 -0.24 5.41
CA ALA A 284 13.00 -1.11 4.27
C ALA A 284 13.81 -0.39 3.18
N GLN A 285 15.01 -0.89 2.90
CA GLN A 285 15.96 -0.26 1.97
C GLN A 285 15.55 -0.45 0.51
N ARG A 286 15.64 0.63 -0.27
CA ARG A 286 15.47 0.59 -1.72
C ARG A 286 16.59 -0.26 -2.34
N PRO A 287 16.26 -1.26 -3.19
CA PRO A 287 17.30 -2.08 -3.82
C PRO A 287 18.10 -1.26 -4.84
N ASP A 288 19.41 -1.56 -4.92
CA ASP A 288 20.26 -1.08 -6.01
C ASP A 288 19.77 -1.61 -7.37
N ALA A 289 20.15 -0.93 -8.44
CA ALA A 289 19.92 -1.42 -9.79
C ALA A 289 20.61 -2.77 -10.02
N PRO A 290 20.00 -3.70 -10.79
CA PRO A 290 20.64 -4.96 -11.13
C PRO A 290 22.00 -4.73 -11.80
N PRO A 291 23.05 -5.49 -11.43
CA PRO A 291 24.35 -5.35 -12.07
C PRO A 291 24.26 -5.72 -13.55
N GLU A 292 25.22 -5.25 -14.35
CA GLU A 292 25.35 -5.58 -15.78
C GLU A 292 25.25 -7.10 -16.03
N PRO A 293 24.55 -7.54 -17.10
CA PRO A 293 24.57 -8.94 -17.52
C PRO A 293 25.98 -9.39 -17.88
N ALA A 294 26.29 -10.66 -17.62
CA ALA A 294 27.57 -11.24 -18.04
C ALA A 294 27.72 -11.27 -19.58
N THR A 295 28.93 -11.53 -20.07
CA THR A 295 29.17 -11.74 -21.51
C THR A 295 28.36 -12.95 -22.02
N GLN A 296 27.96 -12.94 -23.30
CA GLN A 296 27.18 -14.03 -23.93
C GLN A 296 25.86 -14.33 -23.20
N THR A 297 25.31 -13.33 -22.51
CA THR A 297 24.07 -13.43 -21.76
C THR A 297 23.09 -12.39 -22.28
N ILE A 298 21.83 -12.78 -22.45
CA ILE A 298 20.74 -11.86 -22.79
C ILE A 298 19.90 -11.64 -21.52
N ARG A 299 19.82 -10.38 -21.06
CA ARG A 299 18.85 -9.98 -20.05
C ARG A 299 17.51 -9.68 -20.71
N ILE A 300 16.48 -10.38 -20.28
CA ILE A 300 15.09 -10.18 -20.73
C ILE A 300 14.28 -9.75 -19.52
N SER A 301 13.41 -8.76 -19.69
CA SER A 301 12.58 -8.19 -18.61
C SER A 301 11.12 -8.04 -19.02
N ALA A 302 10.21 -8.13 -18.06
CA ALA A 302 8.81 -7.74 -18.17
C ALA A 302 8.54 -6.55 -17.24
N PHE A 303 7.78 -5.57 -17.71
CA PHE A 303 7.42 -4.42 -16.89
C PHE A 303 6.01 -3.89 -17.22
N ASN A 304 5.08 -4.01 -16.28
CA ASN A 304 3.81 -3.29 -16.33
C ASN A 304 4.08 -1.84 -15.93
N VAL A 305 3.84 -0.90 -16.84
CA VAL A 305 4.21 0.52 -16.67
C VAL A 305 3.07 1.42 -16.19
N LEU A 306 1.98 0.83 -15.68
CA LEU A 306 0.84 1.50 -15.07
C LEU A 306 0.24 2.60 -15.96
N ASN A 307 -0.50 2.21 -16.98
CA ASN A 307 -1.20 3.08 -17.92
C ASN A 307 -0.30 4.22 -18.43
N TYR A 308 0.75 3.88 -19.18
CA TYR A 308 1.57 4.87 -19.89
C TYR A 308 0.80 5.38 -21.11
N PHE A 309 0.01 6.43 -20.87
CA PHE A 309 -0.84 7.11 -21.85
C PHE A 309 -0.29 8.51 -22.07
N ASN A 310 0.08 8.83 -23.31
CA ASN A 310 0.73 10.07 -23.67
C ASN A 310 -0.25 11.14 -24.17
N GLY A 311 -1.55 10.85 -24.27
CA GLY A 311 -2.58 11.81 -24.66
C GLY A 311 -3.07 11.72 -26.09
N GLU A 312 -2.61 10.70 -26.84
CA GLU A 312 -2.83 10.46 -28.28
C GLU A 312 -2.53 11.65 -29.22
N GLY A 313 -2.25 11.36 -30.48
CA GLY A 313 -2.04 12.36 -31.52
C GLY A 313 -0.83 13.29 -31.29
N ASN A 314 -0.71 14.36 -32.09
CA ASN A 314 0.42 15.30 -31.99
C ASN A 314 0.22 16.36 -30.89
N GLU A 315 -1.03 16.70 -30.57
CA GLU A 315 -1.36 17.79 -29.65
C GLU A 315 -1.31 17.36 -28.18
N LYS A 316 -1.30 16.05 -27.89
CA LYS A 316 -1.26 15.44 -26.55
C LYS A 316 -2.35 15.98 -25.62
N SER A 317 -3.50 15.31 -25.59
CA SER A 317 -4.65 15.74 -24.80
C SER A 317 -4.68 15.09 -23.41
N PHE A 318 -4.94 15.90 -22.39
CA PHE A 318 -5.11 15.44 -21.01
C PHE A 318 -6.37 16.05 -20.37
N PRO A 319 -7.02 15.37 -19.40
CA PRO A 319 -6.71 14.03 -18.92
C PRO A 319 -6.98 12.98 -19.99
N THR A 320 -6.10 12.00 -20.06
CA THR A 320 -6.35 10.75 -20.79
C THR A 320 -7.43 9.95 -20.07
N GLU A 321 -8.00 8.95 -20.73
CA GLU A 321 -8.97 8.06 -20.08
C GLU A 321 -8.35 7.24 -18.94
N ARG A 322 -7.03 7.01 -19.00
CA ARG A 322 -6.24 6.27 -18.01
C ARG A 322 -4.85 6.89 -17.85
N GLY A 323 -4.19 6.65 -16.72
CA GLY A 323 -2.82 7.10 -16.51
C GLY A 323 -2.70 8.52 -15.95
N ALA A 324 -1.83 9.32 -16.53
CA ALA A 324 -1.54 10.68 -16.07
C ALA A 324 -2.71 11.66 -16.28
N LYS A 325 -3.04 12.42 -15.24
CA LYS A 325 -4.15 13.41 -15.29
C LYS A 325 -3.81 14.68 -16.10
N ASN A 326 -2.53 14.99 -16.25
CA ASN A 326 -2.04 16.17 -16.94
C ASN A 326 -0.63 15.93 -17.51
N LEU A 327 -0.17 16.84 -18.35
CA LEU A 327 1.14 16.74 -19.03
C LEU A 327 2.33 16.68 -18.05
N ALA A 328 2.26 17.38 -16.92
CA ALA A 328 3.34 17.39 -15.94
C ALA A 328 3.45 16.03 -15.21
N ALA A 329 2.31 15.45 -14.82
CA ALA A 329 2.25 14.10 -14.29
C ALA A 329 2.76 13.06 -15.30
N PHE A 330 2.39 13.21 -16.58
CA PHE A 330 2.90 12.33 -17.64
C PHE A 330 4.41 12.45 -17.83
N ALA A 331 4.96 13.67 -17.86
CA ALA A 331 6.40 13.88 -17.98
C ALA A 331 7.18 13.22 -16.82
N LEU A 332 6.64 13.32 -15.59
CA LEU A 332 7.19 12.62 -14.43
C LEU A 332 7.09 11.10 -14.59
N GLN A 333 5.93 10.57 -14.99
CA GLN A 333 5.74 9.14 -15.26
C GLN A 333 6.76 8.62 -16.29
N GLU A 334 6.88 9.30 -17.44
CA GLU A 334 7.83 8.95 -18.50
C GLU A 334 9.26 8.93 -18.00
N LYS A 335 9.69 9.97 -17.27
CA LYS A 335 11.06 10.04 -16.76
C LYS A 335 11.36 8.87 -15.82
N LYS A 336 10.46 8.56 -14.90
CA LYS A 336 10.64 7.45 -13.94
C LYS A 336 10.69 6.08 -14.65
N ILE A 337 9.81 5.83 -15.62
CA ILE A 337 9.82 4.59 -16.43
C ILE A 337 11.11 4.49 -17.25
N VAL A 338 11.54 5.57 -17.89
CA VAL A 338 12.79 5.60 -18.68
C VAL A 338 14.00 5.33 -17.79
N GLN A 339 14.06 5.92 -16.60
CA GLN A 339 15.12 5.63 -15.61
C GLN A 339 15.09 4.16 -15.16
N ALA A 340 13.90 3.60 -14.93
CA ALA A 340 13.77 2.20 -14.55
C ALA A 340 14.27 1.25 -15.66
N ILE A 341 13.85 1.47 -16.90
CA ILE A 341 14.30 0.63 -18.04
C ILE A 341 15.81 0.81 -18.29
N ALA A 342 16.32 2.04 -18.20
CA ALA A 342 17.74 2.33 -18.36
C ALA A 342 18.60 1.61 -17.30
N ALA A 343 18.22 1.73 -16.02
CA ALA A 343 18.95 1.13 -14.90
C ALA A 343 18.82 -0.40 -14.83
N MET A 344 17.68 -0.97 -15.25
CA MET A 344 17.50 -2.42 -15.39
C MET A 344 18.53 -3.03 -16.35
N ASN A 345 18.92 -2.24 -17.36
CA ASN A 345 19.86 -2.60 -18.40
C ASN A 345 19.53 -3.96 -19.05
N ALA A 346 18.25 -4.14 -19.38
CA ALA A 346 17.80 -5.28 -20.16
C ALA A 346 18.17 -5.11 -21.63
N HIS A 347 18.26 -6.22 -22.35
CA HIS A 347 18.44 -6.25 -23.80
C HIS A 347 17.10 -6.38 -24.54
N ILE A 348 16.10 -6.98 -23.89
CA ILE A 348 14.72 -7.10 -24.37
C ILE A 348 13.78 -6.75 -23.21
N VAL A 349 12.76 -5.93 -23.45
CA VAL A 349 11.76 -5.54 -22.44
C VAL A 349 10.36 -5.72 -23.01
N GLY A 350 9.59 -6.66 -22.46
CA GLY A 350 8.15 -6.74 -22.65
C GLY A 350 7.45 -5.73 -21.75
N LEU A 351 6.53 -4.96 -22.32
CA LEU A 351 5.79 -3.91 -21.64
C LEU A 351 4.31 -4.25 -21.60
N MET A 352 3.68 -3.98 -20.47
CA MET A 352 2.22 -4.02 -20.32
C MET A 352 1.74 -2.62 -19.96
N GLU A 353 0.48 -2.31 -20.28
CA GLU A 353 -0.14 -1.01 -20.01
C GLU A 353 0.42 0.16 -20.83
N ILE A 354 0.72 -0.09 -22.10
CA ILE A 354 0.99 0.96 -23.09
C ILE A 354 -0.34 1.39 -23.73
N GLU A 355 -0.54 2.69 -23.92
CA GLU A 355 -1.66 3.21 -24.71
C GLU A 355 -1.64 2.66 -26.14
N ASN A 356 -2.79 2.21 -26.61
CA ASN A 356 -2.94 1.53 -27.90
C ASN A 356 -3.25 2.52 -29.03
N ASP A 357 -2.35 3.46 -29.27
CA ASP A 357 -2.48 4.52 -30.28
C ASP A 357 -1.68 4.24 -31.58
N GLY A 358 -1.36 2.95 -31.79
CA GLY A 358 -0.69 2.43 -32.99
C GLY A 358 0.82 2.64 -32.97
N TYR A 359 1.41 2.81 -34.16
CA TYR A 359 2.88 2.88 -34.34
C TYR A 359 3.33 4.17 -35.05
N GLY A 360 2.46 5.18 -35.09
CA GLY A 360 2.76 6.49 -35.67
C GLY A 360 3.82 7.26 -34.88
N ALA A 361 4.36 8.34 -35.45
CA ALA A 361 5.44 9.11 -34.84
C ALA A 361 5.13 9.71 -33.45
N ALA A 362 3.83 9.87 -33.15
CA ALA A 362 3.30 10.35 -31.90
C ALA A 362 2.83 9.24 -30.95
N SER A 363 2.90 7.95 -31.34
CA SER A 363 2.43 6.85 -30.50
C SER A 363 3.20 6.73 -29.19
N ALA A 364 2.55 6.20 -28.16
CA ALA A 364 3.14 6.00 -26.85
C ALA A 364 4.43 5.16 -26.92
N ILE A 365 4.40 4.03 -27.64
CA ILE A 365 5.58 3.16 -27.80
C ILE A 365 6.74 3.86 -28.52
N VAL A 366 6.44 4.68 -29.53
CA VAL A 366 7.46 5.44 -30.27
C VAL A 366 8.08 6.51 -29.37
N GLN A 367 7.25 7.21 -28.60
CA GLN A 367 7.72 8.25 -27.68
C GLN A 367 8.63 7.66 -26.59
N LEU A 368 8.19 6.61 -25.91
CA LEU A 368 8.97 5.91 -24.89
C LEU A 368 10.31 5.41 -25.45
N THR A 369 10.30 4.81 -26.64
CA THR A 369 11.54 4.32 -27.28
C THR A 369 12.50 5.47 -27.60
N LYS A 370 12.00 6.63 -28.06
CA LYS A 370 12.84 7.82 -28.32
C LYS A 370 13.44 8.36 -27.03
N ALA A 371 12.65 8.48 -25.96
CA ALA A 371 13.12 8.94 -24.66
C ALA A 371 14.20 8.00 -24.10
N LEU A 372 13.99 6.69 -24.21
CA LEU A 372 14.97 5.69 -23.78
C LEU A 372 16.27 5.71 -24.59
N ARG A 373 16.21 5.90 -25.92
CA ARG A 373 17.41 6.13 -26.75
C ARG A 373 18.18 7.36 -26.31
N ALA A 374 17.47 8.45 -26.03
CA ALA A 374 18.08 9.71 -25.60
C ALA A 374 18.77 9.58 -24.23
N GLU A 375 18.14 8.84 -23.30
CA GLU A 375 18.69 8.61 -21.96
C GLU A 375 19.92 7.68 -21.99
N THR A 376 19.85 6.58 -22.74
CA THR A 376 20.87 5.52 -22.67
C THR A 376 21.97 5.62 -23.72
N GLY A 377 21.72 6.34 -24.83
CA GLY A 377 22.60 6.33 -26.01
C GLY A 377 22.64 4.98 -26.75
N HIS A 378 21.84 3.99 -26.34
CA HIS A 378 21.77 2.67 -26.96
C HIS A 378 20.75 2.64 -28.12
N PRO A 379 20.95 1.77 -29.12
CA PRO A 379 20.07 1.65 -30.29
C PRO A 379 18.83 0.82 -29.94
N TRP A 380 18.00 1.34 -29.05
CA TRP A 380 16.70 0.75 -28.73
C TRP A 380 15.78 0.78 -29.93
N GLU A 381 15.04 -0.29 -30.16
CA GLU A 381 14.01 -0.43 -31.19
C GLU A 381 12.79 -1.10 -30.56
N PHE A 382 11.66 -1.14 -31.28
CA PHE A 382 10.46 -1.82 -30.83
C PHE A 382 9.90 -2.72 -31.92
N ILE A 383 9.23 -3.79 -31.49
CA ILE A 383 8.50 -4.69 -32.38
C ILE A 383 7.13 -4.08 -32.71
N ARG A 384 6.74 -4.16 -33.97
CA ARG A 384 5.48 -3.62 -34.49
C ARG A 384 4.87 -4.57 -35.51
N THR A 385 3.56 -4.47 -35.69
CA THR A 385 2.91 -5.10 -36.84
C THR A 385 3.22 -4.34 -38.13
N THR A 386 2.86 -4.92 -39.27
CA THR A 386 2.88 -4.24 -40.57
C THR A 386 1.79 -3.17 -40.70
N GLU A 387 0.77 -3.20 -39.84
CA GLU A 387 -0.30 -2.22 -39.81
C GLU A 387 0.13 -1.00 -38.98
N SER A 388 -0.27 0.20 -39.42
CA SER A 388 0.08 1.44 -38.71
C SER A 388 -0.85 1.77 -37.55
N GLY A 389 -2.00 1.09 -37.45
CA GLY A 389 -3.05 1.34 -36.46
C GLY A 389 -2.83 0.61 -35.13
N PRO A 390 -3.80 0.74 -34.20
CA PRO A 390 -3.80 0.04 -32.92
C PRO A 390 -3.65 -1.47 -33.05
N PHE A 391 -2.93 -2.08 -32.10
CA PHE A 391 -2.81 -3.54 -32.00
C PHE A 391 -3.93 -4.09 -31.13
N GLY A 392 -5.01 -4.52 -31.78
CA GLY A 392 -6.26 -4.90 -31.13
C GLY A 392 -7.20 -3.71 -30.89
N ASN A 393 -8.21 -3.90 -30.04
CA ASN A 393 -9.33 -2.96 -29.88
C ASN A 393 -9.44 -2.35 -28.48
N ASP A 394 -8.65 -2.81 -27.50
CA ASP A 394 -8.59 -2.21 -26.17
C ASP A 394 -7.69 -0.98 -26.20
N GLN A 395 -7.91 -0.03 -25.29
CA GLN A 395 -7.09 1.18 -25.16
C GLN A 395 -5.70 0.89 -24.60
N ILE A 396 -5.53 -0.27 -23.96
CA ILE A 396 -4.26 -0.77 -23.48
C ILE A 396 -3.77 -1.89 -24.40
N THR A 397 -2.49 -1.85 -24.75
CA THR A 397 -1.81 -2.91 -25.46
C THR A 397 -0.48 -3.30 -24.79
N ASN A 398 0.12 -4.37 -25.30
CA ASN A 398 1.46 -4.80 -24.93
C ASN A 398 2.50 -4.10 -25.83
N GLY A 399 3.71 -3.90 -25.32
CA GLY A 399 4.87 -3.43 -26.08
C GLY A 399 6.03 -4.41 -25.98
N LEU A 400 6.97 -4.34 -26.94
CA LEU A 400 8.18 -5.15 -26.92
C LEU A 400 9.36 -4.34 -27.46
N LEU A 401 10.22 -3.89 -26.55
CA LEU A 401 11.44 -3.15 -26.85
C LEU A 401 12.64 -4.09 -26.91
N TYR A 402 13.63 -3.75 -27.72
CA TYR A 402 14.89 -4.49 -27.79
C TYR A 402 16.07 -3.59 -28.14
N ARG A 403 17.27 -4.02 -27.75
CA ARG A 403 18.54 -3.40 -28.13
C ARG A 403 19.06 -4.00 -29.44
N ALA A 404 19.10 -3.20 -30.51
CA ALA A 404 19.52 -3.67 -31.83
C ALA A 404 21.02 -4.02 -31.91
N ASP A 405 21.83 -3.63 -30.93
CA ASP A 405 23.23 -4.06 -30.78
C ASP A 405 23.38 -5.43 -30.07
N LYS A 406 22.29 -5.98 -29.53
CA LYS A 406 22.29 -7.22 -28.71
C LYS A 406 21.52 -8.35 -29.35
N VAL A 407 20.42 -8.05 -30.02
CA VAL A 407 19.56 -9.04 -30.67
C VAL A 407 19.01 -8.52 -31.99
N THR A 408 18.75 -9.43 -32.92
CA THR A 408 18.08 -9.14 -34.19
C THR A 408 16.73 -9.87 -34.20
N PRO A 409 15.59 -9.19 -34.45
CA PRO A 409 14.31 -9.87 -34.63
C PRO A 409 14.25 -10.60 -35.96
N GLU A 410 13.63 -11.78 -35.98
CA GLU A 410 13.45 -12.59 -37.19
C GLU A 410 11.97 -12.85 -37.50
N GLY A 411 11.60 -12.74 -38.76
CA GLY A 411 10.24 -12.95 -39.23
C GLY A 411 9.25 -11.88 -38.75
N ASP A 412 7.98 -12.08 -39.10
CA ASP A 412 6.90 -11.19 -38.69
C ASP A 412 6.49 -11.45 -37.24
N LEU A 413 5.99 -10.40 -36.59
CA LEU A 413 5.34 -10.50 -35.27
C LEU A 413 4.17 -11.50 -35.33
N LEU A 414 4.16 -12.44 -34.39
CA LEU A 414 3.09 -13.43 -34.22
C LEU A 414 2.20 -13.06 -33.02
N THR A 415 0.97 -13.57 -33.04
CA THR A 415 0.00 -13.37 -31.96
C THR A 415 -1.07 -14.47 -31.94
N VAL A 416 -1.82 -14.54 -30.84
CA VAL A 416 -2.97 -15.43 -30.66
C VAL A 416 -4.23 -14.56 -30.63
N THR A 417 -5.14 -14.76 -31.59
CA THR A 417 -6.39 -13.99 -31.71
C THR A 417 -7.64 -14.72 -31.24
N GLU A 418 -7.48 -15.98 -30.83
CA GLU A 418 -8.57 -16.78 -30.28
C GLU A 418 -9.02 -16.23 -28.92
N TYR A 419 -10.34 -16.22 -28.69
CA TYR A 419 -10.90 -15.87 -27.38
C TYR A 419 -10.26 -16.74 -26.29
N PRO A 420 -9.79 -16.16 -25.17
CA PRO A 420 -10.19 -14.85 -24.63
C PRO A 420 -9.30 -13.66 -25.04
N PHE A 421 -8.29 -13.88 -25.88
CA PHE A 421 -7.44 -12.79 -26.35
C PHE A 421 -8.23 -11.80 -27.20
N GLY A 422 -7.94 -10.49 -27.03
CA GLY A 422 -8.66 -9.38 -27.65
C GLY A 422 -9.99 -9.01 -26.98
N ALA A 423 -10.57 -9.89 -26.16
CA ALA A 423 -11.83 -9.62 -25.46
C ALA A 423 -11.66 -9.48 -23.95
N ARG A 424 -10.77 -10.27 -23.34
CA ARG A 424 -10.54 -10.30 -21.88
C ARG A 424 -9.06 -10.25 -21.52
N SER A 425 -8.22 -10.90 -22.32
CA SER A 425 -6.75 -10.83 -22.23
C SER A 425 -6.21 -10.03 -23.41
N ARG A 426 -5.11 -9.30 -23.25
CA ARG A 426 -4.47 -8.57 -24.35
C ARG A 426 -3.84 -9.54 -25.33
N TYR A 427 -3.87 -9.23 -26.63
CA TYR A 427 -3.18 -10.02 -27.63
C TYR A 427 -1.70 -10.17 -27.25
N PRO A 428 -1.15 -11.40 -27.18
CA PRO A 428 0.25 -11.58 -26.85
C PRO A 428 1.12 -11.13 -28.03
N LEU A 429 2.28 -10.54 -27.74
CA LEU A 429 3.30 -10.24 -28.75
C LEU A 429 4.34 -11.35 -28.74
N ILE A 430 4.45 -12.10 -29.85
CA ILE A 430 5.36 -13.24 -29.95
C ILE A 430 6.37 -12.96 -31.07
N GLN A 431 7.64 -12.79 -30.68
CA GLN A 431 8.72 -12.44 -31.60
C GLN A 431 9.89 -13.41 -31.45
N GLN A 432 10.43 -13.86 -32.59
CA GLN A 432 11.71 -14.56 -32.64
C GLN A 432 12.87 -13.56 -32.62
N PHE A 433 13.90 -13.84 -31.85
CA PHE A 433 15.16 -13.09 -31.80
C PHE A 433 16.36 -14.02 -31.97
N THR A 434 17.45 -13.47 -32.51
CA THR A 434 18.77 -14.09 -32.54
C THR A 434 19.78 -13.16 -31.87
N PRO A 435 20.51 -13.60 -30.82
CA PRO A 435 21.58 -12.83 -30.20
C PRO A 435 22.68 -12.47 -31.19
N THR A 436 23.28 -11.28 -31.06
CA THR A 436 24.36 -10.84 -31.96
C THR A 436 25.67 -11.59 -31.76
N HIS A 437 25.84 -12.25 -30.60
CA HIS A 437 27.04 -13.00 -30.26
C HIS A 437 27.01 -14.48 -30.67
N ASN A 438 25.87 -15.00 -31.13
CA ASN A 438 25.74 -16.38 -31.62
C ASN A 438 24.70 -16.48 -32.76
N GLN A 439 24.28 -17.71 -33.12
CA GLN A 439 23.27 -17.96 -34.16
C GLN A 439 22.04 -18.72 -33.62
N GLU A 440 21.89 -18.82 -32.30
CA GLU A 440 20.78 -19.56 -31.71
C GLU A 440 19.57 -18.65 -31.53
N SER A 441 18.50 -18.93 -32.28
CA SER A 441 17.25 -18.18 -32.12
C SER A 441 16.42 -18.64 -30.92
N PHE A 442 15.69 -17.71 -30.33
CA PHE A 442 14.72 -17.97 -29.27
C PHE A 442 13.45 -17.12 -29.47
N LEU A 443 12.35 -17.55 -28.86
CA LEU A 443 11.07 -16.84 -28.86
C LEU A 443 10.88 -16.06 -27.56
N VAL A 444 10.31 -14.87 -27.69
CA VAL A 444 9.81 -14.06 -26.58
C VAL A 444 8.32 -13.83 -26.78
N ALA A 445 7.51 -14.22 -25.79
CA ALA A 445 6.06 -14.06 -25.76
C ALA A 445 5.65 -13.13 -24.61
N VAL A 446 5.29 -11.89 -24.93
CA VAL A 446 4.79 -10.90 -23.96
C VAL A 446 3.28 -11.03 -23.84
N ASN A 447 2.77 -11.16 -22.62
CA ASN A 447 1.34 -11.32 -22.36
C ASN A 447 0.82 -10.34 -21.29
N HIS A 448 -0.50 -10.13 -21.29
CA HIS A 448 -1.22 -9.45 -20.23
C HIS A 448 -2.61 -10.08 -20.13
N PHE A 449 -2.79 -10.98 -19.17
CA PHE A 449 -4.02 -11.74 -19.01
C PHE A 449 -5.12 -10.94 -18.30
N LYS A 450 -6.36 -11.45 -18.36
CA LYS A 450 -7.50 -10.83 -17.70
C LYS A 450 -7.24 -10.59 -16.21
N SER A 451 -7.43 -9.34 -15.77
CA SER A 451 -7.27 -8.97 -14.36
C SER A 451 -8.13 -9.77 -13.39
N LYS A 452 -7.66 -9.91 -12.15
CA LYS A 452 -8.42 -10.54 -11.05
C LYS A 452 -9.61 -9.68 -10.59
N GLY A 453 -9.60 -8.40 -10.93
CA GLY A 453 -10.59 -7.41 -10.52
C GLY A 453 -11.97 -7.59 -11.16
N GLY A 454 -13.00 -7.39 -10.32
CA GLY A 454 -14.41 -7.49 -10.68
C GLY A 454 -14.88 -8.92 -10.96
N CYS A 455 -16.19 -9.14 -10.98
CA CYS A 455 -16.78 -10.43 -11.29
C CYS A 455 -17.76 -10.33 -12.48
N PRO A 456 -18.03 -11.45 -13.17
CA PRO A 456 -19.08 -11.50 -14.19
C PRO A 456 -20.41 -10.95 -13.63
N ARG A 457 -21.07 -10.06 -14.39
CA ARG A 457 -22.38 -9.50 -14.01
C ARG A 457 -23.52 -10.51 -14.15
N MET A 458 -23.32 -11.50 -15.01
CA MET A 458 -24.25 -12.61 -15.26
C MET A 458 -23.62 -13.90 -14.74
N ALA A 459 -24.45 -14.91 -14.45
CA ALA A 459 -23.97 -16.21 -14.00
C ALA A 459 -22.97 -16.80 -15.00
N ASP A 460 -21.75 -17.02 -14.53
CA ASP A 460 -20.65 -17.62 -15.28
C ASP A 460 -19.88 -18.53 -14.31
N PRO A 461 -20.25 -19.83 -14.24
CA PRO A 461 -19.66 -20.78 -13.31
C PRO A 461 -18.14 -20.95 -13.47
N MET A 462 -17.61 -20.63 -14.66
CA MET A 462 -16.18 -20.73 -14.94
C MET A 462 -15.38 -19.53 -14.39
N ASN A 463 -16.03 -18.38 -14.23
CA ASN A 463 -15.38 -17.13 -13.87
C ASN A 463 -15.92 -16.48 -12.58
N GLN A 464 -16.81 -17.15 -11.87
CA GLN A 464 -17.26 -16.76 -10.53
C GLN A 464 -16.13 -16.90 -9.50
N ASN A 465 -16.25 -16.20 -8.37
CA ASN A 465 -15.35 -16.38 -7.23
C ASN A 465 -15.77 -17.63 -6.47
N ASN A 466 -14.92 -18.65 -6.48
CA ASN A 466 -15.16 -19.91 -5.74
C ASN A 466 -14.65 -19.86 -4.29
N SER A 467 -14.18 -18.70 -3.83
CA SER A 467 -13.60 -18.49 -2.50
C SER A 467 -12.41 -19.42 -2.21
N ASP A 468 -11.70 -19.83 -3.26
CA ASP A 468 -10.51 -20.70 -3.22
C ASP A 468 -9.20 -19.90 -3.23
N GLY A 469 -9.27 -18.56 -3.23
CA GLY A 469 -8.14 -17.66 -3.29
C GLY A 469 -7.80 -17.16 -4.71
N GLN A 470 -8.39 -17.73 -5.76
CA GLN A 470 -8.03 -17.38 -7.13
C GLN A 470 -8.77 -16.15 -7.66
N ALA A 471 -9.81 -15.69 -6.96
CA ALA A 471 -10.72 -14.62 -7.38
C ALA A 471 -11.48 -14.94 -8.69
N CYS A 472 -12.28 -13.97 -9.15
CA CYS A 472 -13.03 -14.10 -10.40
C CYS A 472 -12.11 -14.21 -11.63
N TRP A 473 -12.70 -14.63 -12.76
CA TRP A 473 -12.02 -14.76 -14.06
C TRP A 473 -10.85 -15.75 -14.11
N ASN A 474 -10.76 -16.69 -13.16
CA ASN A 474 -9.69 -17.69 -13.18
C ASN A 474 -9.77 -18.60 -14.42
N GLY A 475 -10.96 -19.08 -14.79
CA GLY A 475 -11.09 -19.93 -15.98
C GLY A 475 -10.69 -19.24 -17.29
N VAL A 476 -10.94 -17.94 -17.44
CA VAL A 476 -10.42 -17.14 -18.57
C VAL A 476 -8.89 -17.03 -18.56
N ARG A 477 -8.26 -16.89 -17.39
CA ARG A 477 -6.79 -16.90 -17.28
C ARG A 477 -6.21 -18.27 -17.63
N VAL A 478 -6.83 -19.36 -17.16
CA VAL A 478 -6.46 -20.74 -17.53
C VAL A 478 -6.56 -20.94 -19.05
N GLN A 479 -7.66 -20.52 -19.67
CA GLN A 479 -7.83 -20.61 -21.13
C GLN A 479 -6.78 -19.77 -21.89
N SER A 480 -6.41 -18.60 -21.36
CA SER A 480 -5.34 -17.77 -21.95
C SER A 480 -3.99 -18.48 -21.91
N ALA A 481 -3.68 -19.14 -20.79
CA ALA A 481 -2.45 -19.91 -20.60
C ALA A 481 -2.38 -21.12 -21.55
N GLU A 482 -3.46 -21.89 -21.65
CA GLU A 482 -3.56 -23.05 -22.56
C GLU A 482 -3.34 -22.63 -24.02
N LEU A 483 -4.07 -21.61 -24.49
CA LEU A 483 -3.97 -21.14 -25.88
C LEU A 483 -2.60 -20.56 -26.22
N LEU A 484 -1.95 -19.88 -25.27
CA LEU A 484 -0.59 -19.39 -25.47
C LEU A 484 0.40 -20.56 -25.59
N ALA A 485 0.33 -21.55 -24.70
CA ALA A 485 1.19 -22.73 -24.75
C ALA A 485 0.97 -23.53 -26.03
N ASP A 486 -0.30 -23.78 -26.39
CA ASP A 486 -0.67 -24.49 -27.61
C ASP A 486 -0.15 -23.79 -28.87
N PHE A 487 -0.25 -22.46 -28.95
CA PHE A 487 0.27 -21.71 -30.09
C PHE A 487 1.79 -21.81 -30.19
N LEU A 488 2.51 -21.71 -29.07
CA LEU A 488 3.97 -21.82 -29.04
C LEU A 488 4.47 -23.22 -29.39
N GLU A 489 3.69 -24.26 -29.05
CA GLU A 489 4.06 -25.66 -29.24
C GLU A 489 3.66 -26.22 -30.60
N ASN A 490 2.54 -25.75 -31.18
CA ASN A 490 1.93 -26.38 -32.35
C ASN A 490 1.97 -25.53 -33.63
N ASP A 491 2.10 -24.20 -33.56
CA ASP A 491 2.21 -23.39 -34.78
C ASP A 491 3.56 -23.68 -35.47
N PRO A 492 3.61 -24.04 -36.77
CA PRO A 492 4.87 -24.38 -37.44
C PRO A 492 5.93 -23.26 -37.40
N ARG A 493 5.50 -22.02 -37.20
CA ARG A 493 6.39 -20.86 -37.11
C ARG A 493 7.10 -20.76 -35.76
N THR A 494 6.51 -21.30 -34.69
CA THR A 494 7.02 -21.27 -33.32
C THR A 494 7.54 -22.63 -32.85
N ALA A 495 6.87 -23.72 -33.26
CA ALA A 495 7.15 -25.09 -32.84
C ALA A 495 8.60 -25.52 -33.08
N ARG A 496 9.23 -25.03 -34.17
CA ARG A 496 10.64 -25.32 -34.50
C ARG A 496 11.67 -24.68 -33.55
N ILE A 497 11.24 -23.77 -32.67
CA ILE A 497 12.11 -23.01 -31.77
C ILE A 497 11.87 -23.50 -30.35
N GLU A 498 12.79 -24.31 -29.84
CA GLU A 498 12.67 -24.90 -28.50
C GLU A 498 12.96 -23.90 -27.38
N ALA A 499 13.82 -22.91 -27.63
CA ALA A 499 14.17 -21.86 -26.69
C ALA A 499 13.06 -20.79 -26.65
N ARG A 500 12.29 -20.76 -25.55
CA ARG A 500 11.10 -19.90 -25.42
C ARG A 500 11.09 -19.21 -24.06
N VAL A 501 10.73 -17.94 -24.06
CA VAL A 501 10.54 -17.12 -22.87
C VAL A 501 9.13 -16.55 -22.91
N LEU A 502 8.33 -16.86 -21.90
CA LEU A 502 6.99 -16.33 -21.70
C LEU A 502 7.08 -15.32 -20.56
N LEU A 503 6.62 -14.09 -20.77
CA LEU A 503 6.73 -13.07 -19.74
C LEU A 503 5.60 -12.06 -19.80
N GLY A 504 5.35 -11.39 -18.69
CA GLY A 504 4.34 -10.35 -18.59
C GLY A 504 3.49 -10.47 -17.34
N ASP A 505 2.34 -9.80 -17.35
CA ASP A 505 1.37 -9.81 -16.27
C ASP A 505 0.34 -10.92 -16.51
N PHE A 506 0.54 -12.05 -15.83
CA PHE A 506 -0.36 -13.21 -15.92
C PHE A 506 -1.61 -13.01 -15.08
N ASN A 507 -1.66 -11.96 -14.26
CA ASN A 507 -2.73 -11.68 -13.32
C ASN A 507 -3.08 -12.90 -12.47
N ALA A 508 -2.08 -13.70 -12.10
CA ALA A 508 -2.25 -14.93 -11.34
C ALA A 508 -1.06 -15.13 -10.40
N TYR A 509 -1.30 -15.52 -9.15
CA TYR A 509 -0.24 -15.82 -8.20
C TYR A 509 0.38 -17.20 -8.45
N ALA A 510 1.57 -17.45 -7.90
CA ALA A 510 2.41 -18.60 -8.27
C ALA A 510 1.73 -19.98 -8.18
N GLN A 511 0.82 -20.19 -7.23
CA GLN A 511 0.11 -21.47 -7.05
C GLN A 511 -1.24 -21.55 -7.79
N GLU A 512 -1.64 -20.50 -8.51
CA GLU A 512 -2.92 -20.48 -9.22
C GLU A 512 -2.89 -21.30 -10.51
N ASP A 513 -4.07 -21.79 -10.91
CA ASP A 513 -4.27 -22.71 -12.02
C ASP A 513 -3.56 -22.32 -13.34
N PRO A 514 -3.61 -21.08 -13.85
CA PRO A 514 -2.91 -20.74 -15.09
C PRO A 514 -1.38 -20.89 -14.99
N MET A 515 -0.81 -20.64 -13.80
CA MET A 515 0.62 -20.80 -13.57
C MET A 515 0.98 -22.27 -13.46
N GLN A 516 0.19 -23.05 -12.71
CA GLN A 516 0.39 -24.49 -12.58
C GLN A 516 0.26 -25.21 -13.93
N LEU A 517 -0.65 -24.77 -14.80
CA LEU A 517 -0.80 -25.27 -16.16
C LEU A 517 0.49 -25.06 -16.97
N LEU A 518 1.03 -23.84 -16.99
CA LEU A 518 2.27 -23.56 -17.73
C LEU A 518 3.46 -24.38 -17.20
N LEU A 519 3.55 -24.58 -15.88
CA LEU A 519 4.56 -25.45 -15.28
C LEU A 519 4.41 -26.91 -15.73
N GLN A 520 3.18 -27.43 -15.77
CA GLN A 520 2.88 -28.78 -16.27
C GLN A 520 3.18 -28.95 -17.76
N ARG A 521 3.10 -27.87 -18.54
CA ARG A 521 3.50 -27.82 -19.97
C ARG A 521 5.02 -27.72 -20.17
N GLY A 522 5.82 -27.72 -19.11
CA GLY A 522 7.29 -27.74 -19.19
C GLY A 522 7.94 -26.37 -19.35
N TYR A 523 7.21 -25.30 -19.01
CA TYR A 523 7.79 -23.99 -18.72
C TYR A 523 8.19 -23.91 -17.25
N HIS A 524 9.18 -23.08 -16.94
CA HIS A 524 9.78 -23.02 -15.61
C HIS A 524 9.96 -21.57 -15.18
N ASN A 525 9.50 -21.22 -13.99
CA ASN A 525 9.79 -19.93 -13.38
C ASN A 525 10.98 -20.10 -12.43
N ARG A 526 12.13 -19.47 -12.71
CA ARG A 526 13.37 -19.70 -11.93
C ARG A 526 13.49 -18.83 -10.69
N VAL A 527 12.51 -17.95 -10.41
CA VAL A 527 12.44 -17.26 -9.12
C VAL A 527 12.34 -18.25 -7.95
N ASP A 528 11.85 -19.48 -8.18
CA ASP A 528 11.85 -20.56 -7.19
C ASP A 528 13.23 -20.85 -6.60
N VAL A 529 14.29 -20.71 -7.41
CA VAL A 529 15.68 -20.94 -7.04
C VAL A 529 16.39 -19.64 -6.66
N PHE A 530 16.20 -18.59 -7.44
CA PHE A 530 16.97 -17.34 -7.29
C PHE A 530 16.36 -16.38 -6.26
N GLU A 531 15.04 -16.41 -6.08
CA GLU A 531 14.29 -15.46 -5.28
C GLU A 531 12.99 -16.07 -4.73
N PRO A 532 13.05 -17.11 -3.88
CA PRO A 532 11.86 -17.86 -3.45
C PRO A 532 10.85 -17.02 -2.65
N ASN A 533 11.24 -15.82 -2.20
CA ASN A 533 10.38 -14.87 -1.51
C ASN A 533 10.03 -13.63 -2.36
N GLY A 534 10.39 -13.64 -3.65
CA GLY A 534 10.13 -12.55 -4.57
C GLY A 534 8.65 -12.33 -4.84
N TYR A 535 8.29 -11.09 -5.09
CA TYR A 535 6.95 -10.65 -5.44
C TYR A 535 7.04 -9.42 -6.34
N SER A 536 5.94 -9.13 -7.04
CA SER A 536 5.86 -7.98 -7.96
C SER A 536 4.76 -6.99 -7.61
N TYR A 537 3.88 -7.34 -6.66
CA TYR A 537 2.67 -6.60 -6.38
C TYR A 537 2.26 -6.73 -4.91
N VAL A 538 1.65 -5.67 -4.36
CA VAL A 538 1.13 -5.65 -2.99
C VAL A 538 -0.32 -5.17 -3.02
N PHE A 539 -1.23 -6.00 -2.52
CA PHE A 539 -2.66 -5.70 -2.49
C PHE A 539 -3.26 -6.06 -1.14
N GLY A 540 -3.99 -5.13 -0.51
CA GLY A 540 -4.61 -5.36 0.81
C GLY A 540 -3.61 -5.83 1.87
N GLY A 541 -2.42 -5.23 1.88
CA GLY A 541 -1.34 -5.58 2.81
C GLY A 541 -0.60 -6.88 2.49
N GLN A 542 -0.93 -7.56 1.39
CA GLN A 542 -0.40 -8.89 1.08
C GLN A 542 0.47 -8.87 -0.17
N ALA A 543 1.69 -9.38 -0.05
CA ALA A 543 2.64 -9.50 -1.15
C ALA A 543 2.35 -10.71 -2.04
N GLY A 544 2.52 -10.55 -3.36
CA GLY A 544 2.49 -11.66 -4.31
C GLY A 544 3.02 -11.26 -5.69
N SER A 545 3.30 -12.23 -6.55
CA SER A 545 3.79 -11.99 -7.90
C SER A 545 2.65 -12.23 -8.89
N LEU A 546 2.31 -11.21 -9.68
CA LEU A 546 1.43 -11.32 -10.86
C LEU A 546 2.25 -11.30 -12.16
N ASP A 547 3.45 -10.70 -12.09
CA ASP A 547 4.39 -10.58 -13.18
C ASP A 547 5.37 -11.75 -13.13
N HIS A 548 5.43 -12.53 -14.20
CA HIS A 548 6.29 -13.69 -14.25
C HIS A 548 7.14 -13.69 -15.51
N LEU A 549 8.26 -14.39 -15.43
CA LEU A 549 9.10 -14.75 -16.57
C LEU A 549 9.37 -16.25 -16.47
N LEU A 550 8.83 -17.01 -17.42
CA LEU A 550 8.99 -18.44 -17.52
C LEU A 550 9.86 -18.77 -18.73
N VAL A 551 10.68 -19.80 -18.58
CA VAL A 551 11.55 -20.30 -19.65
C VAL A 551 11.18 -21.74 -20.00
N SER A 552 11.30 -22.12 -21.27
CA SER A 552 11.14 -23.52 -21.68
C SER A 552 12.23 -24.41 -21.07
N THR A 553 11.99 -25.72 -21.11
CA THR A 553 12.95 -26.72 -20.58
C THR A 553 14.36 -26.60 -21.20
N SER A 554 14.49 -26.22 -22.48
CA SER A 554 15.79 -26.01 -23.13
C SER A 554 16.58 -24.81 -22.58
N LEU A 555 15.90 -23.84 -21.97
CA LEU A 555 16.49 -22.67 -21.33
C LEU A 555 16.61 -22.79 -19.81
N HIS A 556 15.97 -23.78 -19.18
CA HIS A 556 15.90 -23.93 -17.72
C HIS A 556 17.28 -23.85 -17.02
N ASN A 557 18.27 -24.58 -17.52
CA ASN A 557 19.64 -24.62 -16.97
C ASN A 557 20.53 -23.45 -17.45
N ARG A 558 20.02 -22.60 -18.34
CA ARG A 558 20.76 -21.46 -18.93
C ARG A 558 20.40 -20.14 -18.26
N VAL A 559 19.36 -20.13 -17.44
CA VAL A 559 19.06 -18.99 -16.56
C VAL A 559 20.08 -18.97 -15.44
N VAL A 560 20.87 -17.89 -15.39
CA VAL A 560 21.92 -17.69 -14.37
C VAL A 560 21.54 -16.67 -13.31
N ARG A 561 20.45 -15.93 -13.54
CA ARG A 561 19.85 -15.00 -12.58
C ARG A 561 18.41 -14.77 -12.95
N GLN A 562 17.51 -14.69 -11.97
CA GLN A 562 16.15 -14.21 -12.15
C GLN A 562 15.65 -13.55 -10.87
N HIS A 563 15.19 -12.30 -10.95
CA HIS A 563 14.68 -11.54 -9.79
C HIS A 563 13.60 -10.56 -10.22
N HIS A 564 12.82 -10.11 -9.24
CA HIS A 564 12.09 -8.86 -9.32
C HIS A 564 13.03 -7.72 -8.89
N TRP A 565 12.92 -6.54 -9.52
CA TRP A 565 13.57 -5.34 -8.99
C TRP A 565 12.54 -4.53 -8.23
N SER A 566 12.54 -4.66 -6.89
CA SER A 566 11.50 -4.13 -6.00
C SER A 566 11.52 -2.61 -5.83
N ILE A 567 11.19 -1.89 -6.89
CA ILE A 567 11.20 -0.42 -6.97
C ILE A 567 9.81 0.21 -6.83
N ASN A 568 8.72 -0.56 -6.89
CA ASN A 568 7.37 -0.07 -7.09
C ASN A 568 6.36 -0.58 -6.05
N ALA A 569 6.26 -1.90 -5.89
CA ALA A 569 5.13 -2.51 -5.17
C ALA A 569 5.09 -2.12 -3.68
N ASP A 570 6.27 -1.94 -3.08
CA ASP A 570 6.41 -1.56 -1.68
C ASP A 570 6.32 -0.05 -1.44
N GLU A 571 6.40 0.79 -2.48
CA GLU A 571 6.39 2.24 -2.34
C GLU A 571 4.96 2.80 -2.18
N PRO A 572 4.75 3.83 -1.32
CA PRO A 572 3.46 4.50 -1.19
C PRO A 572 2.95 5.12 -2.49
N THR A 573 1.62 5.17 -2.64
CA THR A 573 0.98 5.81 -3.81
C THR A 573 1.32 7.29 -3.93
N ALA A 574 1.64 7.97 -2.81
CA ALA A 574 2.02 9.38 -2.76
C ALA A 574 3.14 9.72 -3.75
N LEU A 575 4.09 8.79 -3.92
CA LEU A 575 5.27 8.96 -4.77
C LEU A 575 4.98 8.65 -6.25
N GLN A 576 3.75 8.20 -6.57
CA GLN A 576 3.30 7.99 -7.94
C GLN A 576 3.04 9.34 -8.62
N TYR A 577 3.35 9.41 -9.90
CA TYR A 577 3.33 10.62 -10.72
C TYR A 577 2.08 11.53 -10.58
N ASN A 578 0.88 10.96 -10.40
CA ASN A 578 -0.35 11.73 -10.25
C ASN A 578 -0.45 12.47 -8.91
N GLN A 579 -0.01 11.87 -7.80
CA GLN A 579 -0.04 12.48 -6.47
C GLN A 579 1.22 13.32 -6.22
N ALA A 580 2.36 12.82 -6.70
CA ALA A 580 3.65 13.45 -6.52
C ALA A 580 3.75 14.83 -7.20
N ILE A 581 3.01 15.07 -8.29
CA ILE A 581 3.04 16.38 -8.95
C ILE A 581 2.33 17.48 -8.14
N ASP A 582 1.43 17.09 -7.24
CA ASP A 582 0.68 18.02 -6.38
C ASP A 582 1.49 18.37 -5.12
N ASN A 583 2.57 17.62 -4.81
CA ASN A 583 3.45 17.86 -3.67
C ASN A 583 4.94 17.70 -4.06
N PRO A 584 5.72 18.79 -4.15
CA PRO A 584 7.14 18.74 -4.51
C PRO A 584 8.01 17.83 -3.64
N GLU A 585 7.65 17.62 -2.36
CA GLU A 585 8.41 16.73 -1.46
C GLU A 585 8.25 15.25 -1.84
N TRP A 586 7.18 14.89 -2.56
CA TRP A 586 6.91 13.53 -3.04
C TRP A 586 7.44 13.28 -4.45
N ALA A 587 7.75 14.34 -5.20
CA ALA A 587 8.25 14.26 -6.56
C ALA A 587 9.71 13.80 -6.61
N SER A 588 9.97 12.75 -7.39
CA SER A 588 11.32 12.32 -7.76
C SER A 588 11.32 11.67 -9.14
N GLU A 589 12.34 11.99 -9.92
CA GLU A 589 12.60 11.37 -11.23
C GLU A 589 13.26 10.00 -11.13
N SER A 590 13.52 9.50 -9.91
CA SER A 590 14.08 8.17 -9.67
C SER A 590 13.11 7.06 -10.14
N PRO A 591 13.60 5.83 -10.39
CA PRO A 591 12.74 4.74 -10.89
C PRO A 591 11.65 4.30 -9.90
N PHE A 592 11.77 4.67 -8.62
CA PHE A 592 10.90 4.18 -7.55
C PHE A 592 9.47 4.68 -7.67
N ARG A 593 8.47 3.81 -7.56
CA ARG A 593 7.04 4.10 -7.78
C ARG A 593 6.76 4.68 -9.19
N SER A 594 7.49 4.19 -10.19
CA SER A 594 7.16 4.43 -11.62
C SER A 594 5.89 3.68 -12.04
N SER A 595 5.60 2.57 -11.35
CA SER A 595 4.43 1.72 -11.50
C SER A 595 3.94 1.26 -10.12
N ASP A 596 2.86 0.50 -10.07
CA ASP A 596 2.44 -0.33 -8.93
C ASP A 596 2.96 -1.78 -9.03
N HIS A 597 3.54 -2.16 -10.18
CA HIS A 597 4.18 -3.46 -10.39
C HIS A 597 5.71 -3.36 -10.42
N ASP A 598 6.41 -4.27 -9.76
CA ASP A 598 7.86 -4.41 -9.92
C ASP A 598 8.21 -5.15 -11.22
N PRO A 599 9.21 -4.67 -11.99
CA PRO A 599 9.66 -5.41 -13.15
C PRO A 599 10.39 -6.70 -12.76
N VAL A 600 10.16 -7.77 -13.52
CA VAL A 600 10.86 -9.06 -13.38
C VAL A 600 11.84 -9.25 -14.53
N TYR A 601 13.05 -9.75 -14.24
CA TYR A 601 14.07 -9.98 -15.27
C TYR A 601 14.79 -11.31 -15.07
N ALA A 602 15.32 -11.84 -16.17
CA ALA A 602 16.19 -13.00 -16.18
C ALA A 602 17.42 -12.77 -17.07
N ASP A 603 18.57 -13.26 -16.60
CA ASP A 603 19.81 -13.34 -17.35
C ASP A 603 19.94 -14.77 -17.92
N ILE A 604 19.90 -14.90 -19.24
CA ILE A 604 19.90 -16.20 -19.93
C ILE A 604 21.16 -16.31 -20.80
N GLN A 605 21.96 -17.34 -20.59
CA GLN A 605 23.15 -17.61 -21.39
C GLN A 605 22.76 -18.18 -22.75
N PHE A 606 23.22 -17.54 -23.82
CA PHE A 606 22.97 -17.97 -25.19
C PHE A 606 24.23 -18.46 -25.88
#